data_AF-A0A494Y570-F1
#
_entry.id   AF-A0A494Y570-F1
#
_cell.length_a   1.000
_cell.length_b   1.000
_cell.length_c   1.000
_cell.angle_alpha   90.00
_cell.angle_beta   90.00
_cell.angle_gamma   90.00
#
_symmetry.space_group_name_H-M   'P 1'
#
loop_
_entity.id
_entity.type
_entity.pdbx_description
1 polymer ?
#
loop_
_entity_poly.entity_id
_entity_poly.type
_entity_poly.pdbx_seq_one_letter_code
_entity_poly.pdbx_strand_id
1 'polypeptide(L)'
;MSTAKDSDKQERIEKTVQAPVSASGTLVVDAISPERLAEIFRNAGYRVTLAEQNGRLQLMSASQGIGFVVRFGNPGGESGAHIDYTLSCALQVQGELPVDMVPSWNRTKRFARLAAHQQFLLLEMDVMVSGGVTERHLRSTIELWDRLLQEFLLHIRRRPTMAHEQATLDANASTVGQPATHAGSQRVETDGQGEADATHADQADDAEAGAQ
;
A
#
# COMPACT_ATOMS: atom_id res chain seq x y z
N MET A 1 75.23 -12.73 -51.01
CA MET A 1 73.88 -13.30 -50.88
C MET A 1 73.94 -14.41 -49.85
N SER A 2 73.59 -14.09 -48.60
CA SER A 2 73.69 -14.99 -47.44
C SER A 2 72.40 -14.81 -46.66
N THR A 3 71.50 -15.78 -46.72
CA THR A 3 70.27 -15.81 -45.93
C THR A 3 69.77 -17.24 -45.79
N ALA A 4 69.21 -17.52 -44.61
CA ALA A 4 68.44 -18.72 -44.21
C ALA A 4 69.21 -19.81 -43.45
N LYS A 5 69.67 -19.45 -42.24
CA LYS A 5 69.80 -20.39 -41.12
C LYS A 5 69.34 -19.68 -39.84
N ASP A 6 68.03 -19.55 -39.64
CA ASP A 6 67.43 -19.25 -38.33
C ASP A 6 65.89 -19.24 -38.40
N SER A 7 65.24 -20.39 -38.30
CA SER A 7 63.77 -20.42 -38.14
C SER A 7 63.24 -21.60 -37.32
N ASP A 8 64.09 -22.36 -36.62
CA ASP A 8 63.67 -23.62 -35.96
C ASP A 8 63.71 -23.56 -34.41
N LYS A 9 63.61 -22.37 -33.80
CA LYS A 9 63.72 -22.27 -32.34
C LYS A 9 62.99 -21.09 -31.68
N GLN A 10 61.76 -20.81 -32.07
CA GLN A 10 60.76 -20.08 -31.28
C GLN A 10 59.43 -20.41 -31.97
N GLU A 11 58.55 -21.24 -31.41
CA GLU A 11 57.50 -20.77 -30.52
C GLU A 11 56.81 -21.98 -29.86
N ARG A 12 57.59 -22.76 -29.10
CA ARG A 12 57.07 -23.86 -28.27
C ARG A 12 56.75 -23.35 -26.87
N ILE A 13 55.85 -22.37 -26.75
CA ILE A 13 55.30 -21.91 -25.47
C ILE A 13 54.07 -21.05 -25.75
N GLU A 14 52.89 -21.67 -25.79
CA GLU A 14 51.63 -21.14 -25.25
C GLU A 14 50.52 -22.17 -25.49
N LYS A 15 50.64 -23.31 -24.80
CA LYS A 15 49.49 -24.17 -24.54
C LYS A 15 48.73 -23.57 -23.36
N THR A 16 48.03 -22.47 -23.60
CA THR A 16 47.05 -21.94 -22.64
C THR A 16 45.80 -22.80 -22.75
N VAL A 17 45.64 -23.67 -21.75
CA VAL A 17 44.40 -24.42 -21.50
C VAL A 17 43.30 -23.40 -21.21
N GLN A 18 42.50 -23.08 -22.22
CA GLN A 18 41.28 -22.33 -22.04
C GLN A 18 40.21 -23.30 -21.53
N ALA A 19 40.01 -23.31 -20.21
CA ALA A 19 38.82 -23.92 -19.63
C ALA A 19 37.59 -23.18 -20.18
N PRO A 20 36.49 -23.88 -20.51
CA PRO A 20 35.25 -23.20 -20.85
C PRO A 20 34.77 -22.47 -19.60
N VAL A 21 34.89 -21.14 -19.61
CA VAL A 21 34.03 -20.28 -18.79
C VAL A 21 32.61 -20.65 -19.21
N SER A 22 31.91 -21.40 -18.36
CA SER A 22 30.47 -21.59 -18.49
C SER A 22 29.85 -20.20 -18.37
N ALA A 23 29.56 -19.58 -19.51
CA ALA A 23 28.71 -18.42 -19.55
C ALA A 23 27.31 -18.89 -19.13
N SER A 24 27.04 -18.85 -17.82
CA SER A 24 25.68 -18.84 -17.32
C SER A 24 25.08 -17.50 -17.73
N GLY A 25 24.72 -17.39 -19.00
CA GLY A 25 24.08 -16.20 -19.54
C GLY A 25 22.83 -15.91 -18.71
N THR A 26 22.81 -14.76 -18.05
CA THR A 26 21.60 -14.30 -17.39
C THR A 26 20.55 -14.09 -18.47
N LEU A 27 19.54 -14.95 -18.50
CA LEU A 27 18.43 -14.81 -19.43
C LEU A 27 17.68 -13.51 -19.10
N VAL A 28 17.60 -12.66 -20.12
CA VAL A 28 16.87 -11.40 -20.09
C VAL A 28 15.45 -11.68 -20.61
N VAL A 29 14.46 -11.15 -19.91
CA VAL A 29 13.04 -11.33 -20.16
C VAL A 29 12.46 -9.95 -20.45
N ASP A 30 11.96 -9.75 -21.66
CA ASP A 30 11.32 -8.48 -22.10
C ASP A 30 9.79 -8.55 -22.08
N ALA A 31 9.23 -9.76 -22.10
CA ALA A 31 7.82 -10.03 -21.93
C ALA A 31 7.63 -11.38 -21.24
N ILE A 32 6.50 -11.58 -20.57
CA ILE A 32 6.21 -12.77 -19.77
C ILE A 32 4.87 -13.38 -20.19
N SER A 33 4.85 -14.70 -20.44
CA SER A 33 3.59 -15.43 -20.62
C SER A 33 3.02 -15.88 -19.26
N PRO A 34 1.69 -16.11 -19.16
CA PRO A 34 1.07 -16.63 -17.95
C PRO A 34 1.68 -17.94 -17.46
N GLU A 35 2.00 -18.85 -18.37
CA GLU A 35 2.60 -20.16 -18.06
C GLU A 35 4.00 -19.99 -17.49
N ARG A 36 4.82 -19.11 -18.10
CA ARG A 36 6.17 -18.86 -17.63
C ARG A 36 6.18 -18.19 -16.26
N LEU A 37 5.27 -17.23 -16.03
CA LEU A 37 5.14 -16.61 -14.72
C LEU A 37 4.68 -17.64 -13.67
N ALA A 38 3.74 -18.52 -14.03
CA ALA A 38 3.30 -19.60 -13.15
C ALA A 38 4.44 -20.55 -12.77
N GLU A 39 5.34 -20.89 -13.70
CA GLU A 39 6.56 -21.67 -13.40
C GLU A 39 7.47 -20.94 -12.41
N ILE A 40 7.69 -19.63 -12.59
CA ILE A 40 8.52 -18.83 -11.69
C ILE A 40 7.94 -18.83 -10.27
N PHE A 41 6.62 -18.64 -10.12
CA PHE A 41 5.95 -18.74 -8.82
C PHE A 41 6.06 -20.14 -8.21
N ARG A 42 5.86 -21.21 -8.99
CA ARG A 42 6.01 -22.59 -8.50
C ARG A 42 7.44 -22.87 -8.04
N ASN A 43 8.43 -22.40 -8.78
CA ASN A 43 9.84 -22.51 -8.42
C ASN A 43 10.18 -21.69 -7.16
N ALA A 44 9.42 -20.63 -6.87
CA ALA A 44 9.48 -19.88 -5.61
C ALA A 44 8.68 -20.55 -4.46
N GLY A 45 8.06 -21.71 -4.69
CA GLY A 45 7.36 -22.50 -3.67
C GLY A 45 5.85 -22.26 -3.58
N TYR A 46 5.28 -21.46 -4.49
CA TYR A 46 3.84 -21.18 -4.46
C TYR A 46 3.03 -22.27 -5.16
N ARG A 47 1.79 -22.44 -4.67
CA ARG A 47 0.75 -23.13 -5.41
C ARG A 47 0.10 -22.12 -6.35
N VAL A 48 0.01 -22.47 -7.63
CA VAL A 48 -0.51 -21.57 -8.67
C VAL A 48 -1.55 -22.28 -9.51
N THR A 49 -2.71 -21.65 -9.61
CA THR A 49 -3.80 -22.06 -10.50
C THR A 49 -3.99 -20.99 -11.57
N LEU A 50 -3.99 -21.41 -12.83
CA LEU A 50 -4.39 -20.56 -13.94
C LEU A 50 -5.92 -20.59 -14.02
N ALA A 51 -6.57 -19.43 -14.03
CA ALA A 51 -8.02 -19.31 -14.06
C ALA A 51 -8.44 -18.17 -14.98
N GLU A 52 -9.60 -18.32 -15.62
CA GLU A 52 -10.25 -17.25 -16.35
C GLU A 52 -11.36 -16.64 -15.48
N GLN A 53 -11.30 -15.33 -15.22
CA GLN A 53 -12.34 -14.59 -14.52
C GLN A 53 -12.75 -13.35 -15.31
N ASN A 54 -14.05 -13.17 -15.49
CA ASN A 54 -14.61 -12.04 -16.26
C ASN A 54 -14.00 -11.93 -17.68
N GLY A 55 -13.74 -13.08 -18.32
CA GLY A 55 -13.11 -13.15 -19.64
C GLY A 55 -11.63 -12.78 -19.67
N ARG A 56 -10.95 -12.76 -18.52
CA ARG A 56 -9.52 -12.45 -18.39
C ARG A 56 -8.77 -13.57 -17.70
N LEU A 57 -7.66 -13.97 -18.30
CA LEU A 57 -6.74 -14.94 -17.73
C LEU A 57 -5.98 -14.32 -16.55
N GLN A 58 -5.90 -15.05 -15.45
CA GLN A 58 -5.20 -14.64 -14.24
C GLN A 58 -4.58 -15.84 -13.52
N LEU A 59 -3.52 -15.59 -12.76
CA LEU A 59 -3.00 -16.58 -11.82
C LEU A 59 -3.65 -16.37 -10.47
N MET A 60 -3.99 -17.45 -9.78
CA MET A 60 -4.45 -17.44 -8.40
C MET A 60 -3.43 -18.17 -7.55
N SER A 61 -3.07 -17.56 -6.43
CA SER A 61 -2.11 -18.10 -5.47
C SER A 61 -2.48 -17.63 -4.06
N ALA A 62 -1.76 -18.11 -3.06
CA ALA A 62 -1.92 -17.66 -1.69
C ALA A 62 -0.56 -17.55 -0.99
N SER A 63 -0.42 -16.53 -0.15
CA SER A 63 0.71 -16.35 0.76
C SER A 63 0.17 -16.19 2.17
N GLN A 64 0.75 -16.92 3.14
CA GLN A 64 0.38 -16.80 4.56
C GLN A 64 -1.12 -17.00 4.85
N GLY A 65 -1.81 -17.80 4.04
CA GLY A 65 -3.26 -18.03 4.15
C GLY A 65 -4.13 -16.96 3.48
N ILE A 66 -3.54 -15.94 2.85
CA ILE A 66 -4.23 -14.88 2.13
C ILE A 66 -4.13 -15.13 0.62
N GLY A 67 -5.29 -15.23 -0.03
CA GLY A 67 -5.38 -15.37 -1.47
C GLY A 67 -5.00 -14.07 -2.20
N PHE A 68 -4.24 -14.19 -3.28
CA PHE A 68 -3.98 -13.10 -4.20
C PHE A 68 -4.07 -13.57 -5.64
N VAL A 69 -4.27 -12.62 -6.55
CA VAL A 69 -4.32 -12.86 -7.99
C VAL A 69 -3.20 -12.11 -8.69
N VAL A 70 -2.72 -12.68 -9.79
CA VAL A 70 -1.86 -11.99 -10.76
C VAL A 70 -2.68 -11.74 -12.00
N ARG A 71 -2.88 -10.46 -12.32
CA ARG A 71 -3.57 -10.04 -13.54
C ARG A 71 -2.54 -9.54 -14.53
N PHE A 72 -2.64 -10.00 -15.76
CA PHE A 72 -1.78 -9.55 -16.83
C PHE A 72 -2.32 -8.25 -17.44
N GLY A 73 -1.43 -7.30 -17.68
CA GLY A 73 -1.78 -6.00 -18.22
C GLY A 73 -1.46 -5.91 -19.71
N ASN A 74 -0.48 -5.08 -20.06
CA ASN A 74 -0.26 -4.72 -21.46
C ASN A 74 0.33 -5.90 -22.26
N PRO A 75 -0.14 -6.15 -23.50
CA PRO A 75 0.40 -7.19 -24.37
C PRO A 75 1.83 -6.86 -24.83
N GLY A 76 2.65 -7.90 -25.00
CA GLY A 76 3.99 -7.83 -25.57
C GLY A 76 4.01 -8.08 -27.08
N GLY A 77 5.21 -8.16 -27.65
CA GLY A 77 5.42 -8.39 -29.08
C GLY A 77 5.02 -9.80 -29.55
N GLU A 78 5.00 -10.77 -28.64
CA GLU A 78 4.57 -12.14 -28.90
C GLU A 78 3.13 -12.37 -28.42
N SER A 79 2.38 -13.19 -29.16
CA SER A 79 0.99 -13.51 -28.81
C SER A 79 0.92 -14.21 -27.45
N GLY A 80 0.10 -13.69 -26.54
CA GLY A 80 -0.07 -14.23 -25.18
C GLY A 80 1.05 -13.85 -24.21
N ALA A 81 2.03 -13.04 -24.63
CA ALA A 81 3.03 -12.46 -23.75
C ALA A 81 2.60 -11.07 -23.28
N HIS A 82 3.07 -10.65 -22.10
CA HIS A 82 2.72 -9.39 -21.47
C HIS A 82 3.95 -8.66 -20.97
N ILE A 83 3.95 -7.32 -21.04
CA ILE A 83 5.08 -6.49 -20.62
C ILE A 83 4.97 -6.02 -19.17
N ASP A 84 3.82 -6.26 -18.53
CA ASP A 84 3.57 -6.02 -17.12
C ASP A 84 2.47 -6.94 -16.56
N TYR A 85 2.44 -7.00 -15.24
CA TYR A 85 1.38 -7.67 -14.49
C TYR A 85 1.17 -6.98 -13.13
N THR A 86 -0.02 -7.13 -12.57
CA THR A 86 -0.38 -6.62 -11.25
C THR A 86 -0.66 -7.76 -10.29
N LEU A 87 0.05 -7.77 -9.16
CA LEU A 87 -0.27 -8.58 -7.99
C LEU A 87 -1.35 -7.88 -7.18
N SER A 88 -2.41 -8.59 -6.81
CA SER A 88 -3.58 -8.00 -6.17
C SER A 88 -4.16 -8.90 -5.08
N CYS A 89 -4.36 -8.34 -3.91
CA CYS A 89 -5.00 -8.98 -2.77
C CYS A 89 -6.23 -8.18 -2.36
N ALA A 90 -7.40 -8.84 -2.34
CA ALA A 90 -8.65 -8.25 -1.90
C ALA A 90 -9.03 -8.81 -0.53
N LEU A 91 -9.28 -7.94 0.45
CA LEU A 91 -9.82 -8.31 1.75
C LEU A 91 -11.18 -7.65 1.95
N GLN A 92 -12.15 -8.44 2.40
CA GLN A 92 -13.44 -7.90 2.80
C GLN A 92 -13.31 -7.26 4.19
N VAL A 93 -13.79 -6.03 4.31
CA VAL A 93 -13.84 -5.26 5.55
C VAL A 93 -15.15 -5.59 6.26
N GLN A 94 -15.04 -5.92 7.54
CA GLN A 94 -16.18 -6.03 8.45
C GLN A 94 -16.24 -4.75 9.28
N GLY A 95 -17.35 -4.02 9.19
CA GLY A 95 -17.54 -2.74 9.88
C GLY A 95 -16.92 -1.54 9.16
N GLU A 96 -16.76 -0.44 9.89
CA GLU A 96 -16.27 0.82 9.33
C GLU A 96 -14.75 0.87 9.26
N LEU A 97 -14.26 1.48 8.18
CA LEU A 97 -12.84 1.69 7.93
C LEU A 97 -12.43 3.10 8.38
N PRO A 98 -11.40 3.26 9.21
CA PRO A 98 -10.80 4.57 9.47
C PRO A 98 -10.46 5.31 8.18
N VAL A 99 -10.86 6.59 8.12
CA VAL A 99 -10.68 7.45 6.95
C VAL A 99 -9.21 7.61 6.54
N ASP A 100 -8.28 7.49 7.49
CA ASP A 100 -6.86 7.69 7.29
C ASP A 100 -6.11 6.43 6.85
N MET A 101 -6.76 5.26 6.82
CA MET A 101 -6.06 3.98 6.62
C MET A 101 -5.41 3.86 5.25
N VAL A 102 -6.16 4.25 4.21
CA VAL A 102 -5.67 4.20 2.83
C VAL A 102 -4.63 5.32 2.59
N PRO A 103 -4.89 6.59 2.95
CA PRO A 103 -3.90 7.65 2.80
C PRO A 103 -2.58 7.41 3.56
N SER A 104 -2.64 6.87 4.79
CA SER A 104 -1.44 6.59 5.59
C SER A 104 -0.57 5.49 4.97
N TRP A 105 -1.19 4.45 4.42
CA TRP A 105 -0.47 3.43 3.64
C TRP A 105 0.21 4.04 2.42
N ASN A 106 -0.55 4.72 1.55
CA ASN A 106 -0.05 5.25 0.29
C ASN A 106 1.01 6.35 0.46
N ARG A 107 1.03 7.05 1.59
CA ARG A 107 2.09 8.01 1.93
C ARG A 107 3.42 7.34 2.28
N THR A 108 3.38 6.12 2.82
CA THR A 108 4.57 5.41 3.32
C THR A 108 5.10 4.38 2.34
N LYS A 109 4.26 3.86 1.42
CA LYS A 109 4.64 2.79 0.50
C LYS A 109 4.83 3.31 -0.91
N ARG A 110 5.94 2.91 -1.53
CA ARG A 110 6.29 3.26 -2.91
C ARG A 110 5.96 2.18 -3.92
N PHE A 111 5.92 0.92 -3.48
CA PHE A 111 5.81 -0.25 -4.36
C PHE A 111 4.46 -0.95 -4.28
N ALA A 112 3.56 -0.50 -3.41
CA ALA A 112 2.18 -0.97 -3.42
C ALA A 112 1.22 0.17 -3.15
N ARG A 113 0.05 0.09 -3.79
CA ARG A 113 -1.07 1.00 -3.57
C ARG A 113 -2.16 0.25 -2.83
N LEU A 114 -2.77 0.92 -1.87
CA LEU A 114 -3.98 0.47 -1.21
C LEU A 114 -5.15 1.30 -1.73
N ALA A 115 -6.27 0.65 -2.02
CA ALA A 115 -7.52 1.30 -2.37
C ALA A 115 -8.66 0.68 -1.54
N ALA A 116 -9.68 1.49 -1.25
CA ALA A 116 -10.93 1.01 -0.68
C ALA A 116 -12.02 1.11 -1.74
N HIS A 117 -12.73 0.01 -1.99
CA HIS A 117 -13.88 -0.02 -2.87
C HIS A 117 -15.04 -0.73 -2.17
N GLN A 118 -16.07 0.04 -1.81
CA GLN A 118 -17.19 -0.47 -1.01
C GLN A 118 -16.65 -1.13 0.28
N GLN A 119 -16.99 -2.39 0.54
CA GLN A 119 -16.50 -3.18 1.68
C GLN A 119 -15.23 -3.98 1.36
N PHE A 120 -14.45 -3.61 0.35
CA PHE A 120 -13.19 -4.27 0.01
C PHE A 120 -12.00 -3.33 0.13
N LEU A 121 -10.93 -3.83 0.75
CA LEU A 121 -9.59 -3.28 0.63
C LEU A 121 -8.85 -4.03 -0.46
N LEU A 122 -8.25 -3.29 -1.39
CA LEU A 122 -7.48 -3.83 -2.49
C LEU A 122 -6.04 -3.34 -2.37
N LEU A 123 -5.13 -4.28 -2.08
CA LEU A 123 -3.69 -4.04 -2.12
C LEU A 123 -3.18 -4.47 -3.49
N GLU A 124 -2.45 -3.58 -4.16
CA GLU A 124 -1.94 -3.83 -5.50
C GLU A 124 -0.47 -3.45 -5.63
N MET A 125 0.29 -4.27 -6.36
CA MET A 125 1.64 -3.98 -6.80
C MET A 125 1.78 -4.27 -8.29
N ASP A 126 2.16 -3.26 -9.06
CA ASP A 126 2.45 -3.40 -10.48
C ASP A 126 3.92 -3.79 -10.67
N VAL A 127 4.17 -4.70 -11.61
CA VAL A 127 5.50 -5.14 -12.01
C VAL A 127 5.66 -4.98 -13.51
N MET A 128 6.67 -4.20 -13.92
CA MET A 128 7.04 -4.02 -15.32
C MET A 128 8.18 -4.95 -15.68
N VAL A 129 8.05 -5.63 -16.82
CA VAL A 129 9.02 -6.59 -17.39
C VAL A 129 9.70 -5.99 -18.62
N SER A 130 9.05 -5.04 -19.30
CA SER A 130 9.61 -4.32 -20.44
C SER A 130 11.00 -3.72 -20.16
N GLY A 131 11.92 -3.83 -21.12
CA GLY A 131 13.27 -3.26 -21.04
C GLY A 131 14.31 -4.21 -20.45
N GLY A 132 13.96 -5.48 -20.29
CA GLY A 132 14.89 -6.56 -20.02
C GLY A 132 15.15 -6.75 -18.54
N VAL A 133 14.36 -7.63 -17.93
CA VAL A 133 14.56 -8.04 -16.53
C VAL A 133 15.10 -9.46 -16.45
N THR A 134 15.67 -9.82 -15.31
CA THR A 134 16.18 -11.17 -15.08
C THR A 134 15.16 -11.99 -14.32
N GLU A 135 15.21 -13.33 -14.40
CA GLU A 135 14.35 -14.17 -13.56
C GLU A 135 14.61 -13.94 -12.06
N ARG A 136 15.83 -13.53 -11.70
CA ARG A 136 16.17 -13.09 -10.33
C ARG A 136 15.36 -11.86 -9.93
N HIS A 137 15.19 -10.89 -10.82
CA HIS A 137 14.35 -9.72 -10.56
C HIS A 137 12.90 -10.14 -10.28
N LEU A 138 12.33 -11.03 -11.10
CA LEU A 138 10.97 -11.53 -10.91
C LEU A 138 10.81 -12.30 -9.58
N ARG A 139 11.82 -13.08 -9.17
CA ARG A 139 11.83 -13.67 -7.81
C ARG A 139 11.86 -12.61 -6.72
N SER A 140 12.70 -11.59 -6.86
CA SER A 140 12.76 -10.48 -5.90
C SER A 140 11.46 -9.67 -5.80
N THR A 141 10.69 -9.55 -6.88
CA THR A 141 9.36 -8.90 -6.81
C THR A 141 8.35 -9.79 -6.06
N ILE A 142 8.42 -11.11 -6.21
CA ILE A 142 7.61 -12.05 -5.41
C ILE A 142 7.95 -11.95 -3.92
N GLU A 143 9.24 -11.89 -3.57
CA GLU A 143 9.67 -11.69 -2.17
C GLU A 143 9.22 -10.33 -1.61
N LEU A 144 9.26 -9.28 -2.43
CA LEU A 144 8.77 -7.95 -2.05
C LEU A 144 7.26 -7.97 -1.79
N TRP A 145 6.50 -8.69 -2.62
CA TRP A 145 5.07 -8.87 -2.44
C TRP A 145 4.73 -9.51 -1.09
N ASP A 146 5.44 -10.57 -0.70
CA ASP A 146 5.22 -11.21 0.61
C ASP A 146 5.47 -10.26 1.79
N ARG A 147 6.52 -9.45 1.71
CA ARG A 147 6.83 -8.44 2.74
C ARG A 147 5.73 -7.37 2.80
N LEU A 148 5.26 -6.90 1.63
CA LEU A 148 4.18 -5.93 1.55
C LEU A 148 2.85 -6.48 2.09
N LEU A 149 2.54 -7.75 1.82
CA LEU A 149 1.37 -8.43 2.40
C LEU A 149 1.47 -8.50 3.93
N GLN A 150 2.62 -8.89 4.48
CA GLN A 150 2.82 -8.94 5.92
C GLN A 150 2.67 -7.54 6.56
N GLU A 151 3.29 -6.52 5.96
CA GLU A 151 3.17 -5.14 6.42
C GLU A 151 1.73 -4.62 6.32
N PHE A 152 0.99 -5.00 5.28
CA PHE A 152 -0.41 -4.65 5.10
C PHE A 152 -1.30 -5.26 6.19
N LEU A 153 -1.11 -6.54 6.51
CA LEU A 153 -1.83 -7.19 7.61
C LEU A 153 -1.50 -6.55 8.96
N LEU A 154 -0.24 -6.17 9.19
CA LEU A 154 0.16 -5.43 10.39
C LEU A 154 -0.46 -4.03 10.44
N HIS A 155 -0.51 -3.32 9.32
CA HIS A 155 -1.15 -2.00 9.21
C HIS A 155 -2.63 -2.07 9.56
N ILE A 156 -3.32 -3.11 9.07
CA ILE A 156 -4.70 -3.42 9.43
C ILE A 156 -4.82 -3.74 10.92
N ARG A 157 -3.89 -4.51 11.51
CA ARG A 157 -3.99 -4.99 12.90
C ARG A 157 -3.67 -3.95 13.97
N ARG A 158 -2.82 -2.96 13.71
CA ARG A 158 -2.41 -1.90 14.68
C ARG A 158 -3.55 -0.97 15.16
N ARG A 159 -4.81 -1.31 14.84
CA ARG A 159 -6.00 -0.48 14.99
C ARG A 159 -6.68 -0.39 16.37
N PRO A 160 -6.53 -1.28 17.37
CA PRO A 160 -7.10 -0.95 18.68
C PRO A 160 -6.36 0.21 19.36
N THR A 161 -5.14 0.54 18.95
CA THR A 161 -4.29 1.52 19.65
C THR A 161 -4.39 2.93 19.07
N MET A 162 -4.45 3.09 17.73
CA MET A 162 -4.49 4.41 17.08
C MET A 162 -5.79 5.18 17.31
N ALA A 163 -6.94 4.48 17.41
CA ALA A 163 -8.22 5.10 17.75
C ALA A 163 -8.24 5.63 19.20
N HIS A 164 -7.57 4.92 20.11
CA HIS A 164 -7.40 5.37 21.49
C HIS A 164 -6.44 6.56 21.59
N GLU A 165 -5.34 6.54 20.83
CA GLU A 165 -4.32 7.59 20.84
C GLU A 165 -4.86 8.90 20.24
N GLN A 166 -5.59 8.83 19.13
CA GLN A 166 -6.28 9.99 18.54
C GLN A 166 -7.38 10.52 19.49
N ALA A 167 -8.16 9.64 20.13
CA ALA A 167 -9.14 10.07 21.14
C ALA A 167 -8.46 10.74 22.36
N THR A 168 -7.27 10.29 22.78
CA THR A 168 -6.52 10.95 23.86
C THR A 168 -5.90 12.27 23.44
N LEU A 169 -5.48 12.41 22.18
CA LEU A 169 -4.95 13.66 21.62
C LEU A 169 -6.06 14.70 21.47
N ASP A 170 -7.23 14.30 20.97
CA ASP A 170 -8.41 15.15 20.82
C ASP A 170 -9.00 15.55 22.18
N ALA A 171 -8.99 14.65 23.17
CA ALA A 171 -9.39 14.96 24.55
C ALA A 171 -8.42 15.93 25.25
N ASN A 172 -7.10 15.79 25.02
CA ASN A 172 -6.11 16.71 25.56
C ASN A 172 -6.15 18.08 24.86
N ALA A 173 -6.39 18.13 23.55
CA ALA A 173 -6.58 19.38 22.82
C ALA A 173 -7.83 20.14 23.27
N SER A 174 -8.90 19.42 23.65
CA SER A 174 -10.13 20.01 24.18
C SER A 174 -10.00 20.51 25.63
N THR A 175 -9.03 20.01 26.40
CA THR A 175 -8.81 20.39 27.81
C THR A 175 -7.95 21.66 27.96
N VAL A 176 -7.10 21.98 26.99
CA VAL A 176 -6.20 23.15 27.04
C VAL A 176 -6.87 24.46 26.59
N GLY A 177 -8.10 24.41 26.06
CA GLY A 177 -8.81 25.54 25.46
C GLY A 177 -9.78 26.34 26.35
N GLN A 178 -9.91 26.05 27.66
CA GLN A 178 -10.77 26.86 28.55
C GLN A 178 -9.98 28.03 29.18
N PRO A 179 -10.24 29.30 28.79
CA PRO A 179 -9.75 30.43 29.57
C PRO A 179 -10.54 30.51 30.88
N ALA A 180 -9.85 30.24 31.99
CA ALA A 180 -10.33 30.59 33.31
C ALA A 180 -10.25 32.12 33.50
N THR A 181 -11.39 32.80 33.58
CA THR A 181 -11.46 34.13 34.19
C THR A 181 -12.34 34.06 35.44
N HIS A 182 -11.64 33.91 36.57
CA HIS A 182 -12.18 33.98 37.91
C HIS A 182 -12.77 35.37 38.20
N ALA A 183 -14.00 35.36 38.71
CA ALA A 183 -14.57 36.46 39.47
C ALA A 183 -13.80 36.63 40.79
N GLY A 184 -13.39 37.87 41.10
CA GLY A 184 -12.73 38.25 42.35
C GLY A 184 -13.13 39.67 42.75
N SER A 185 -13.96 39.74 43.78
CA SER A 185 -14.62 40.92 44.34
C SER A 185 -13.65 41.88 45.05
N GLN A 186 -13.82 43.19 44.87
CA GLN A 186 -13.49 44.18 45.91
C GLN A 186 -14.45 45.38 45.84
N ARG A 187 -14.84 45.82 47.03
CA ARG A 187 -15.92 46.74 47.41
C ARG A 187 -15.33 48.12 47.73
N VAL A 188 -16.07 49.21 47.47
CA VAL A 188 -16.41 50.32 48.40
C VAL A 188 -16.98 51.55 47.63
N GLU A 189 -18.21 51.90 48.02
CA GLU A 189 -18.95 53.19 48.11
C GLU A 189 -18.60 54.38 47.20
N THR A 190 -19.63 54.99 46.59
CA THR A 190 -20.28 56.23 47.10
C THR A 190 -21.64 56.51 46.43
N ASP A 191 -22.56 57.01 47.27
CA ASP A 191 -23.84 57.70 47.10
C ASP A 191 -24.35 58.16 45.71
N GLY A 192 -25.67 58.07 45.54
CA GLY A 192 -26.43 58.81 44.53
C GLY A 192 -27.92 58.43 44.47
N GLN A 193 -28.76 59.24 45.13
CA GLN A 193 -30.22 59.17 45.21
C GLN A 193 -30.97 59.34 43.88
N GLY A 194 -32.21 58.83 43.84
CA GLY A 194 -33.28 59.13 42.86
C GLY A 194 -34.11 57.87 42.60
N GLU A 195 -35.17 57.55 43.35
CA GLU A 195 -36.51 58.19 43.45
C GLU A 195 -37.35 58.09 42.16
N ALA A 196 -38.61 57.65 42.36
CA ALA A 196 -39.75 57.43 41.44
C ALA A 196 -40.00 55.93 41.11
N ASP A 197 -40.95 55.22 41.72
CA ASP A 197 -42.42 55.41 41.84
C ASP A 197 -43.22 54.61 40.78
N ALA A 198 -44.35 54.07 41.25
CA ALA A 198 -45.53 53.57 40.53
C ALA A 198 -45.54 52.17 39.88
N THR A 199 -46.02 51.19 40.67
CA THR A 199 -47.35 50.56 40.55
C THR A 199 -47.98 50.28 39.17
N HIS A 200 -48.16 49.00 38.83
CA HIS A 200 -49.41 48.35 38.32
C HIS A 200 -49.11 46.84 38.10
N ALA A 201 -49.75 45.87 38.77
CA ALA A 201 -51.06 45.26 38.44
C ALA A 201 -51.09 44.70 36.98
N ASP A 202 -51.62 43.54 36.62
CA ASP A 202 -52.38 42.45 37.24
C ASP A 202 -52.72 41.47 36.07
N GLN A 203 -52.99 40.20 36.38
CA GLN A 203 -53.77 39.17 35.61
C GLN A 203 -53.52 38.93 34.08
N ALA A 204 -53.16 37.72 33.65
CA ALA A 204 -53.98 36.50 33.47
C ALA A 204 -54.96 36.56 32.28
N ASP A 205 -54.72 35.71 31.27
CA ASP A 205 -55.71 35.14 30.32
C ASP A 205 -54.96 34.00 29.59
N ASP A 206 -55.12 32.71 29.92
CA ASP A 206 -56.23 31.80 29.65
C ASP A 206 -56.40 31.35 28.17
N ALA A 207 -56.92 30.14 28.06
CA ALA A 207 -56.81 29.11 27.03
C ALA A 207 -57.30 29.39 25.59
N GLU A 208 -56.78 28.60 24.64
CA GLU A 208 -57.45 27.88 23.52
C GLU A 208 -56.35 27.43 22.52
N ALA A 209 -56.42 26.38 21.70
CA ALA A 209 -57.23 25.17 21.55
C ALA A 209 -56.74 24.48 20.25
N GLY A 210 -57.03 23.18 20.08
CA GLY A 210 -57.09 22.48 18.78
C GLY A 210 -55.76 21.90 18.28
N ALA A 211 -55.49 20.60 18.35
CA ALA A 211 -56.18 19.46 17.72
C ALA A 211 -56.20 19.53 16.18
N GLN A 212 -55.25 18.87 15.52
CA GLN A 212 -55.43 17.64 14.72
C GLN A 212 -54.16 17.35 13.89
#